data_AF-A0A9X8UNB1-F1
#
_entry.id   AF-A0A9X8UNB1-F1
#
_cell.length_a   1.000
_cell.length_b   1.000
_cell.length_c   1.000
_cell.angle_alpha   90.00
_cell.angle_beta   90.00
_cell.angle_gamma   90.00
#
_symmetry.space_group_name_H-M   'P 1'
#
loop_
_entity.id
_entity.type
_entity.pdbx_description
1 polymer ?
#
loop_
_entity_poly.entity_id
_entity_poly.type
_entity_poly.pdbx_seq_one_letter_code
_entity_poly.pdbx_strand_id
1 'polypeptide(L)' 'MRHEKKVRKLIPELERQGFRVRETKSGWMIYPPNKDQLTIGTHRTPSDHKAWKNFMADLKRQGFIEPQ' A
#
# COMPACT_ATOMS: atom_id res chain seq x y z
N MET A 1 14.53 5.72 6.16
CA MET A 1 14.66 5.26 4.74
C MET A 1 14.33 3.77 4.48
N ARG A 2 14.06 2.91 5.48
CA ARG A 2 13.76 1.47 5.22
C ARG A 2 12.34 1.20 4.68
N HIS A 3 11.36 2.06 4.95
CA HIS A 3 9.96 1.85 4.56
C HIS A 3 9.65 2.18 3.09
N GLU A 4 10.21 3.27 2.57
CA GLU A 4 10.06 3.65 1.17
C GLU A 4 10.48 2.53 0.21
N LYS A 5 11.62 1.88 0.50
CA LYS A 5 12.11 0.75 -0.32
C LYS A 5 11.16 -0.45 -0.29
N LYS A 6 10.45 -0.69 0.82
CA LYS A 6 9.46 -1.77 0.90
C LYS A 6 8.20 -1.45 0.10
N VAL A 7 7.67 -0.23 0.24
CA VAL A 7 6.50 0.20 -0.53
C VAL A 7 6.81 0.13 -2.03
N ARG A 8 7.93 0.70 -2.47
CA ARG A 8 8.33 0.68 -3.89
C ARG A 8 8.44 -0.73 -4.47
N LYS A 9 8.83 -1.73 -3.69
CA LYS A 9 8.86 -3.13 -4.11
C LYS A 9 7.46 -3.74 -4.24
N LEU A 10 6.47 -3.25 -3.48
CA LEU A 10 5.10 -3.73 -3.53
C LEU A 10 4.27 -3.09 -4.64
N ILE A 11 4.62 -1.87 -5.07
CA ILE A 11 3.92 -1.17 -6.17
C ILE A 11 3.71 -2.07 -7.39
N PRO A 12 4.75 -2.70 -7.99
CA PRO A 12 4.54 -3.54 -9.16
C PRO A 12 3.62 -4.74 -8.89
N GLU A 13 3.64 -5.31 -7.68
CA GLU A 13 2.77 -6.43 -7.33
C GLU A 13 1.31 -5.98 -7.12
N LEU A 14 1.13 -4.81 -6.52
CA LEU A 14 -0.17 -4.16 -6.38
C LEU A 14 -0.77 -3.87 -7.76
N GLU A 15 0.01 -3.26 -8.66
CA GLU A 15 -0.41 -3.01 -10.03
C GLU A 15 -0.73 -4.29 -10.80
N ARG A 16 0.05 -5.35 -10.61
CA ARG A 16 -0.22 -6.68 -11.19
C ARG A 16 -1.54 -7.27 -10.74
N GLN A 17 -1.94 -7.01 -9.49
CA GLN A 17 -3.22 -7.44 -8.92
C GLN A 17 -4.37 -6.49 -9.25
N GLY A 18 -4.14 -5.43 -10.04
CA GLY A 18 -5.15 -4.47 -10.47
C GLY A 18 -5.34 -3.28 -9.51
N PHE A 19 -4.52 -3.17 -8.48
CA PHE A 19 -4.52 -1.98 -7.61
C PHE A 19 -3.80 -0.83 -8.31
N ARG A 20 -4.35 0.37 -8.24
CA ARG A 20 -3.67 1.58 -8.74
C ARG A 20 -2.94 2.26 -7.62
N VAL A 21 -1.63 2.49 -7.77
CA VAL A 21 -0.84 3.21 -6.77
C VAL A 21 -0.52 4.62 -7.27
N ARG A 22 -0.81 5.64 -6.44
CA ARG A 22 -0.37 7.02 -6.64
C ARG A 22 0.64 7.42 -5.59
N GLU A 23 1.81 7.84 -6.04
CA GLU A 23 2.76 8.54 -5.17
C GLU A 23 2.32 10.01 -4.98
N THR A 24 2.41 10.49 -3.75
CA THR A 24 2.19 11.88 -3.35
C THR A 24 3.39 12.39 -2.58
N LYS A 25 3.50 13.71 -2.38
CA LYS A 25 4.58 14.31 -1.57
C LYS A 25 4.62 13.76 -0.14
N SER A 26 3.46 13.42 0.43
CA SER A 26 3.36 12.96 1.82
C SER A 26 3.42 11.43 1.97
N GLY A 27 3.21 10.67 0.89
CA GLY A 27 2.95 9.24 0.99
C GLY A 27 2.59 8.55 -0.32
N TRP A 28 1.94 7.39 -0.22
CA TRP A 28 1.35 6.65 -1.34
C TRP A 28 -0.13 6.40 -1.06
N MET A 29 -0.95 6.55 -2.10
CA MET A 29 -2.36 6.18 -2.09
C MET A 29 -2.56 4.96 -2.99
N ILE A 30 -3.22 3.93 -2.49
CA ILE A 30 -3.54 2.71 -3.21
C ILE A 30 -5.04 2.64 -3.39
N TYR A 31 -5.45 2.58 -4.65
CA TYR A 31 -6.83 2.47 -5.06
C TYR A 31 -7.08 1.02 -5.45
N PRO A 32 -7.98 0.32 -4.77
CA PRO A 32 -8.40 -1.01 -5.16
C PRO A 32 -9.08 -1.03 -6.54
N PRO A 33 -9.06 -2.17 -7.25
CA PRO A 33 -9.77 -2.33 -8.52
C PRO A 33 -11.30 -2.27 -8.34
N ASN A 34 -11.80 -2.67 -7.17
CA ASN A 34 -13.22 -2.62 -6.83
C ASN A 34 -13.62 -1.25 -6.29
N LYS A 35 -14.72 -0.69 -6.80
CA LYS A 35 -15.21 0.64 -6.40
C LYS A 35 -15.83 0.67 -5.00
N ASP A 36 -16.25 -0.48 -4.49
CA ASP A 36 -16.77 -0.66 -3.13
C ASP A 36 -15.67 -0.72 -2.06
N GLN A 37 -14.41 -0.81 -2.48
CA GLN A 37 -13.27 -0.96 -1.59
C GLN A 37 -12.66 0.40 -1.25
N LEU A 38 -12.21 0.55 -0.01
CA LEU A 38 -11.66 1.81 0.50
C LEU A 38 -10.24 2.05 -0.05
N THR A 39 -9.95 3.32 -0.35
CA THR A 39 -8.60 3.74 -0.74
C THR A 39 -7.68 3.71 0.46
N ILE A 40 -6.52 3.09 0.32
CA ILE A 40 -5.55 2.92 1.40
C ILE A 40 -4.44 3.95 1.25
N GLY A 41 -4.25 4.80 2.26
CA GLY A 41 -3.16 5.77 2.31
C GLY A 41 -2.04 5.32 3.25
N THR A 42 -0.79 5.57 2.87
CA THR A 42 0.38 5.41 3.76
C THR A 42 1.36 6.56 3.60
N HIS A 43 1.97 7.01 4.69
CA HIS A 43 2.94 8.11 4.68
C HIS A 43 4.36 7.65 4.28
N ARG A 44 5.18 8.54 3.71
CA ARG A 44 6.59 8.28 3.34
C ARG A 44 7.46 7.89 4.53
N THR A 45 7.17 8.50 5.67
CA THR A 45 7.80 8.26 6.96
C THR A 45 6.74 7.75 7.92
N PRO A 46 6.41 6.45 7.88
CA PRO A 46 5.79 5.84 9.04
C PRO A 46 6.90 5.82 10.11
N SER A 47 6.89 6.78 11.03
CA SER A 47 7.76 6.75 12.21
C SER A 47 7.47 5.53 13.08
N ASP A 48 6.39 4.81 12.80
CA ASP A 48 5.84 3.75 13.62
C ASP A 48 5.76 2.42 12.86
N HIS A 49 6.33 1.36 13.43
CA HIS A 49 6.16 -0.01 12.93
C HIS A 49 4.68 -0.43 12.88
N LYS A 50 3.82 0.17 13.73
CA LYS A 50 2.38 -0.09 13.71
C LYS A 50 1.72 0.40 12.43
N ALA A 51 2.14 1.55 11.89
CA ALA A 51 1.57 2.10 10.66
C ALA A 51 1.79 1.16 9.47
N TRP A 52 2.96 0.51 9.39
CA TRP A 52 3.23 -0.51 8.37
C TRP A 52 2.37 -1.76 8.52
N LYS A 53 2.20 -2.25 9.76
CA LYS A 53 1.34 -3.42 10.03
C LYS A 53 -0.12 -3.12 9.68
N ASN A 54 -0.62 -1.94 10.05
CA ASN A 54 -1.96 -1.50 9.72
C ASN A 54 -2.15 -1.37 8.21
N PHE A 55 -1.18 -0.78 7.52
CA PHE A 55 -1.18 -0.65 6.07
C PHE A 55 -1.26 -2.01 5.37
N MET A 56 -0.43 -2.97 5.77
CA MET A 56 -0.48 -4.34 5.23
C MET A 56 -1.78 -5.05 5.56
N ALA A 57 -2.31 -4.86 6.77
CA ALA A 57 -3.60 -5.43 7.15
C ALA A 57 -4.74 -4.86 6.29
N ASP A 58 -4.72 -3.56 6.01
CA ASP A 58 -5.71 -2.92 5.14
C ASP A 58 -5.62 -3.44 3.70
N LEU A 59 -4.40 -3.54 3.16
CA LEU A 59 -4.17 -4.16 1.85
C LEU A 59 -4.75 -5.58 1.79
N LYS A 60 -4.43 -6.43 2.78
CA LYS A 60 -4.95 -7.80 2.86
C LYS A 60 -6.49 -7.83 2.96
N ARG A 61 -7.11 -6.88 3.67
CA ARG A 61 -8.58 -6.72 3.72
C ARG A 61 -9.18 -6.34 2.37
N GLN A 62 -8.48 -5.55 1.56
CA GLN A 62 -8.92 -5.23 0.20
C GLN A 62 -8.62 -6.36 -0.80
N GLY A 63 -8.03 -7.47 -0.36
CA GLY A 63 -7.76 -8.64 -1.19
C GLY A 63 -6.36 -8.67 -1.81
N PHE A 64 -5.43 -7.84 -1.32
CA PHE A 64 -4.03 -7.96 -1.71
C PHE A 64 -3.42 -9.26 -1.19
N ILE A 65 -2.84 -10.04 -2.10
CA ILE A 65 -2.11 -11.26 -1.77
C ILE A 65 -0.62 -10.91 -1.76
N GLU A 66 0.00 -11.06 -0.59
CA GLU A 66 1.44 -10.79 -0.46
C GLU A 66 2.23 -11.86 -1.23
N PRO A 67 3.13 -11.46 -2.16
CA PRO A 67 3.99 -12.41 -2.84
C PRO A 67 4.96 -13.01 -1.83
N GLN A 68 5.02 -14.35 -1.75
CA GLN A 68 5.96 -15.10 -0.91
C GLN A 68 7.39 -15.00 -1.45
#